data_AF-A0A497Q036-F1
#
_entry.id   AF-A0A497Q036-F1
#
_cell.length_a   1.000
_cell.length_b   1.000
_cell.length_c   1.000
_cell.angle_alpha   90.00
_cell.angle_beta   90.00
_cell.angle_gamma   90.00
#
_symmetry.space_group_name_H-M   'P 1'
#
loop_
_entity.id
_entity.type
_entity.pdbx_description
1 polymer ?
#
loop_
_entity_poly.entity_id
_entity_poly.type
_entity_poly.pdbx_seq_one_letter_code
_entity_poly.pdbx_strand_id
1 'polypeptide(L)'
;MAKFRADHYLIAEFDDISNPKAVGESVLDALKEIPDLKDLAIVSKRLEGKSWYEILGRIDVPAGSKAFWAMIKKEYTEREPYHLFIRFDMNAEAESIEAARAAVRDWIEKNVVPKIQSKSPMKSVKVLQPQEVFMPKPK
;
A
#
# COMPACT_ATOMS: atom_id res chain seq x y z
N MET A 1 26.81 0.51 3.65
CA MET A 1 25.83 -0.54 3.34
C MET A 1 25.42 -0.40 1.88
N ALA A 2 25.04 -1.50 1.23
CA ALA A 2 24.57 -1.46 -0.15
C ALA A 2 23.12 -0.95 -0.20
N LYS A 3 22.75 -0.29 -1.30
CA LYS A 3 21.38 0.16 -1.55
C LYS A 3 20.67 -0.87 -2.41
N PHE A 4 19.56 -1.41 -1.92
CA PHE A 4 18.75 -2.37 -2.64
C PHE A 4 17.36 -1.80 -2.93
N ARG A 5 16.82 -2.12 -4.11
CA ARG A 5 15.40 -1.90 -4.40
C ARG A 5 14.58 -2.94 -3.65
N ALA A 6 13.65 -2.48 -2.83
CA ALA A 6 12.91 -3.30 -1.86
C ALA A 6 11.41 -3.01 -1.90
N ASP A 7 10.84 -3.01 -3.12
CA ASP A 7 9.43 -2.74 -3.35
C ASP A 7 8.52 -3.72 -2.60
N HIS A 8 7.43 -3.21 -2.04
CA HIS A 8 6.41 -4.00 -1.37
C HIS A 8 5.01 -3.50 -1.73
N TYR A 9 4.06 -4.41 -1.65
CA TYR A 9 2.64 -4.17 -1.81
C TYR A 9 1.91 -4.43 -0.50
N LEU A 10 0.90 -3.62 -0.22
CA LEU A 10 -0.07 -3.88 0.84
C LEU A 10 -1.43 -4.08 0.19
N ILE A 11 -2.09 -5.19 0.48
CA ILE A 11 -3.49 -5.43 0.10
C ILE A 11 -4.35 -5.55 1.34
N ALA A 12 -5.55 -5.00 1.29
CA ALA A 12 -6.50 -5.12 2.39
C ALA A 12 -7.95 -5.26 1.92
N GLU A 13 -8.73 -5.96 2.72
CA GLU A 13 -10.18 -6.07 2.65
C GLU A 13 -10.76 -5.31 3.85
N PHE A 14 -11.54 -4.26 3.60
CA PHE A 14 -12.29 -3.55 4.63
C PHE A 14 -13.56 -4.30 5.05
N ASP A 15 -13.98 -4.12 6.31
CA ASP A 15 -15.23 -4.70 6.82
C ASP A 15 -16.47 -4.11 6.12
N ASP A 16 -16.46 -2.80 5.87
CA ASP A 16 -17.47 -2.10 5.06
C ASP A 16 -16.78 -1.18 4.03
N ILE A 17 -17.25 -1.25 2.78
CA ILE A 17 -16.81 -0.42 1.65
C ILE A 17 -18.01 0.20 0.91
N SER A 18 -19.12 0.40 1.61
CA SER A 18 -20.35 1.02 1.10
C SER A 18 -20.07 2.35 0.39
N ASN A 19 -19.18 3.18 0.94
CA ASN A 19 -18.70 4.44 0.39
C ASN A 19 -17.16 4.47 0.21
N PRO A 20 -16.64 4.08 -0.97
CA PRO A 20 -15.20 4.05 -1.24
C PRO A 20 -14.49 5.40 -1.11
N LYS A 21 -15.22 6.51 -1.31
CA LYS A 21 -14.66 7.86 -1.16
C LYS A 21 -14.28 8.14 0.29
N ALA A 22 -15.22 7.90 1.21
CA ALA A 22 -15.03 8.13 2.64
C ALA A 22 -13.91 7.22 3.17
N VAL A 23 -13.88 5.95 2.76
CA VAL A 23 -12.78 5.04 3.11
C VAL A 23 -11.45 5.55 2.55
N GLY A 24 -11.42 6.02 1.31
CA GLY A 24 -10.22 6.62 0.71
C GLY A 24 -9.72 7.85 1.46
N GLU A 25 -10.63 8.72 1.93
CA GLU A 25 -10.30 9.89 2.76
C GLU A 25 -9.72 9.45 4.12
N SER A 26 -10.33 8.48 4.81
CA SER A 26 -9.78 7.91 6.06
C SER A 26 -8.40 7.28 5.87
N VAL A 27 -8.19 6.57 4.76
CA VAL A 27 -6.89 5.98 4.41
C VAL A 27 -5.87 7.09 4.14
N LEU A 28 -6.22 8.13 3.38
CA LEU A 28 -5.36 9.29 3.14
C LEU A 28 -4.96 9.95 4.46
N ASP A 29 -5.91 10.16 5.37
CA ASP A 29 -5.65 10.80 6.65
C ASP A 29 -4.79 9.92 7.57
N ALA A 30 -4.87 8.60 7.46
CA ALA A 30 -3.96 7.69 8.16
C ALA A 30 -2.53 7.79 7.58
N LEU A 31 -2.41 7.80 6.25
CA LEU A 31 -1.12 7.87 5.56
C LEU A 31 -0.39 9.20 5.78
N LYS A 32 -1.13 10.31 5.92
CA LYS A 32 -0.55 11.63 6.26
C LYS A 32 0.11 11.68 7.63
N GLU A 33 -0.21 10.78 8.55
CA GLU A 33 0.45 10.67 9.84
C GLU A 33 1.84 10.01 9.75
N ILE A 34 2.20 9.45 8.59
CA ILE A 34 3.46 8.76 8.37
C ILE A 34 4.46 9.78 7.82
N PRO A 35 5.49 10.18 8.59
CA PRO A 35 6.38 11.26 8.19
C PRO A 35 7.11 11.02 6.87
N ASP A 36 7.42 9.77 6.54
CA ASP A 36 8.12 9.39 5.32
C ASP A 36 7.24 9.51 4.06
N LEU A 37 5.91 9.62 4.20
CA LEU A 37 5.00 9.80 3.07
C LEU A 37 4.71 11.29 2.86
N LYS A 38 5.08 11.81 1.70
CA LYS A 38 4.95 13.23 1.35
C LYS A 38 4.07 13.44 0.14
N ASP A 39 3.54 14.65 0.04
CA ASP A 39 2.76 15.15 -1.10
C ASP A 39 1.58 14.25 -1.47
N LEU A 40 0.94 13.69 -0.44
CA LEU A 40 -0.18 12.77 -0.60
C LEU A 40 -1.43 13.51 -1.09
N ALA A 41 -1.99 13.06 -2.21
CA ALA A 41 -3.22 13.58 -2.78
C ALA A 41 -4.12 12.43 -3.25
N ILE A 42 -5.43 12.55 -3.01
CA ILE A 42 -6.43 11.62 -3.50
C ILE A 42 -7.07 12.15 -4.79
N VAL A 43 -7.23 11.28 -5.78
CA VAL A 43 -7.88 11.58 -7.05
C VAL A 43 -8.91 10.50 -7.38
N SER A 44 -10.03 10.88 -7.98
CA SER A 44 -11.01 9.92 -8.50
C SER A 44 -10.66 9.52 -9.92
N LYS A 45 -10.80 8.23 -10.24
CA LYS A 45 -10.67 7.67 -11.59
C LYS A 45 -11.96 6.99 -11.99
N ARG A 46 -12.26 7.02 -13.28
CA ARG A 46 -13.41 6.35 -13.89
C ARG A 46 -13.01 5.80 -15.26
N LEU A 47 -13.32 4.53 -15.50
CA LEU A 47 -13.08 3.87 -16.78
C LEU A 47 -14.14 2.79 -16.99
N GLU A 48 -14.78 2.77 -18.17
CA GLU A 48 -15.70 1.70 -18.58
C GLU A 48 -16.75 1.31 -17.50
N GLY A 49 -17.38 2.31 -16.88
CA GLY A 49 -18.39 2.09 -15.84
C GLY A 49 -17.83 1.75 -14.45
N LYS A 50 -16.54 1.49 -14.33
CA LYS A 50 -15.85 1.32 -13.04
C LYS A 50 -15.36 2.66 -12.51
N SER A 51 -15.31 2.80 -11.20
CA SER A 51 -14.75 3.99 -10.53
C SER A 51 -13.95 3.58 -9.30
N TRP A 52 -12.80 4.20 -9.13
CA TRP A 52 -11.94 3.99 -7.97
C TRP A 52 -11.28 5.30 -7.55
N TYR A 53 -10.68 5.30 -6.38
CA TYR A 53 -9.90 6.40 -5.87
C TYR A 53 -8.43 5.99 -5.83
N GLU A 54 -7.55 6.90 -6.22
CA GLU A 54 -6.10 6.71 -6.12
C GLU A 54 -5.52 7.71 -5.15
N ILE A 55 -4.57 7.27 -4.32
CA ILE A 55 -3.74 8.17 -3.52
C ILE A 55 -2.35 8.16 -4.13
N LEU A 56 -1.90 9.32 -4.58
CA LEU A 56 -0.58 9.53 -5.17
C LEU A 56 0.31 10.25 -4.16
N GLY A 57 1.61 9.98 -4.19
CA GLY A 57 2.60 10.77 -3.48
C GLY A 57 4.00 10.21 -3.63
N ARG A 58 4.87 10.54 -2.67
CA ARG A 58 6.25 10.04 -2.63
C ARG A 58 6.63 9.50 -1.27
N ILE A 59 7.61 8.61 -1.29
CA ILE A 59 8.27 8.06 -0.11
C ILE A 59 9.62 8.77 0.01
N ASP A 60 9.81 9.53 1.08
CA ASP A 60 11.02 10.28 1.38
C ASP A 60 11.83 9.53 2.43
N VAL A 61 12.85 8.79 1.97
CA VAL A 61 13.71 7.95 2.81
C VAL A 61 15.19 8.20 2.51
N PRO A 62 16.11 7.93 3.47
CA PRO A 62 17.55 8.16 3.27
C PRO A 62 18.15 7.46 2.04
N ALA A 63 17.58 6.33 1.63
CA ALA A 63 18.00 5.57 0.45
C ALA A 63 17.59 6.21 -0.90
N GLY A 64 16.92 7.38 -0.85
CA GLY A 64 16.46 8.18 -1.99
C GLY A 64 14.94 8.23 -2.09
N SER A 65 14.41 9.37 -2.55
CA SER A 65 12.97 9.55 -2.77
C SER A 65 12.45 8.61 -3.85
N LYS A 66 11.30 7.99 -3.58
CA LYS A 66 10.66 7.02 -4.48
C LYS A 66 9.13 7.22 -4.53
N ALA A 67 8.42 6.35 -5.24
CA ALA A 67 7.01 6.53 -5.56
C ALA A 67 6.10 5.81 -4.57
N PHE A 68 5.00 6.48 -4.22
CA PHE A 68 3.89 5.92 -3.46
C PHE A 68 2.63 5.95 -4.32
N TRP A 69 1.91 4.83 -4.37
CA TRP A 69 0.62 4.76 -5.05
C TRP A 69 -0.33 3.86 -4.29
N ALA A 70 -1.56 4.31 -4.04
CA ALA A 70 -2.63 3.48 -3.53
C ALA A 70 -3.85 3.53 -4.44
N MET A 71 -4.63 2.45 -4.45
CA MET A 71 -5.91 2.32 -5.13
C MET A 71 -6.94 1.79 -4.14
N ILE A 72 -8.10 2.45 -4.10
CA ILE A 72 -9.25 2.10 -3.28
C ILE A 72 -10.44 1.91 -4.22
N LYS A 73 -11.02 0.71 -4.19
CA LYS A 73 -12.17 0.34 -5.01
C LYS A 73 -13.19 -0.44 -4.20
N LYS A 74 -14.43 -0.47 -4.70
CA LYS A 74 -15.52 -1.22 -4.06
C LYS A 74 -15.48 -2.71 -4.41
N GLU A 75 -15.01 -3.00 -5.62
CA GLU A 75 -15.13 -4.32 -6.23
C GLU A 75 -14.08 -5.28 -5.69
N TYR A 76 -14.54 -6.38 -5.11
CA TYR A 76 -13.72 -7.52 -4.71
C TYR A 76 -13.94 -8.66 -5.70
N THR A 77 -12.87 -9.17 -6.33
CA THR A 77 -12.97 -10.25 -7.33
C THR A 77 -11.90 -11.31 -7.08
N GLU A 78 -12.03 -12.49 -7.68
CA GLU A 78 -10.99 -13.53 -7.55
C GLU A 78 -9.62 -13.08 -8.06
N ARG A 79 -9.60 -12.28 -9.15
CA ARG A 79 -8.37 -11.74 -9.74
C ARG A 79 -7.78 -10.61 -8.90
N GLU A 80 -8.63 -9.83 -8.24
CA GLU A 80 -8.24 -8.69 -7.41
C GLU A 80 -8.98 -8.78 -6.07
N PRO A 81 -8.52 -9.68 -5.17
CA PRO A 81 -9.19 -9.99 -3.92
C PRO A 81 -8.79 -8.98 -2.84
N TYR A 82 -9.08 -7.70 -3.10
CA TYR A 82 -8.79 -6.59 -2.19
C TYR A 82 -9.66 -5.37 -2.51
N HIS A 83 -9.91 -4.55 -1.50
CA HIS A 83 -10.51 -3.22 -1.65
C HIS A 83 -9.44 -2.12 -1.71
N LEU A 84 -8.36 -2.30 -0.95
CA LEU A 84 -7.19 -1.42 -0.93
C LEU A 84 -5.99 -2.17 -1.51
N PHE A 85 -5.28 -1.50 -2.41
CA PHE A 85 -3.94 -1.87 -2.83
C PHE A 85 -3.01 -0.68 -2.65
N ILE A 86 -1.85 -0.88 -2.07
CA ILE A 86 -0.79 0.13 -1.97
C ILE A 86 0.49 -0.45 -2.52
N ARG A 87 1.17 0.32 -3.38
CA ARG A 87 2.53 0.06 -3.83
C ARG A 87 3.50 1.04 -3.16
N PHE A 88 4.47 0.47 -2.46
CA PHE A 88 5.64 1.14 -1.94
C PHE A 88 6.80 0.81 -2.87
N ASP A 89 7.10 1.70 -3.82
CA ASP A 89 8.37 1.65 -4.54
C ASP A 89 9.38 2.32 -3.63
N MET A 90 10.31 1.59 -3.01
CA MET A 90 11.31 2.18 -2.13
C MET A 90 12.61 1.40 -2.12
N ASN A 91 13.70 2.11 -1.81
CA ASN A 91 14.99 1.48 -1.55
C ASN A 91 15.18 1.32 -0.03
N ALA A 92 16.03 0.37 0.34
CA ALA A 92 16.56 0.27 1.70
C ALA A 92 18.06 -0.02 1.68
N GLU A 93 18.76 0.48 2.70
CA GLU A 93 20.17 0.16 2.94
C GLU A 93 20.27 -1.06 3.83
N ALA A 94 21.00 -2.08 3.39
CA ALA A 94 21.22 -3.30 4.15
C ALA A 94 22.50 -4.02 3.71
N GLU A 95 22.81 -5.15 4.34
CA GLU A 95 23.91 -6.03 3.95
C GLU A 95 23.53 -6.96 2.79
N SER A 96 22.24 -7.29 2.63
CA SER A 96 21.71 -8.09 1.52
C SER A 96 20.33 -7.60 1.06
N ILE A 97 19.88 -8.06 -0.11
CA ILE A 97 18.56 -7.73 -0.64
C ILE A 97 17.43 -8.32 0.22
N GLU A 98 17.62 -9.49 0.81
CA GLU A 98 16.67 -10.14 1.71
C GLU A 98 16.51 -9.31 2.99
N ALA A 99 17.62 -8.83 3.56
CA ALA A 99 17.59 -7.96 4.73
C ALA A 99 16.92 -6.61 4.42
N ALA A 100 17.20 -6.02 3.25
CA ALA A 100 16.53 -4.80 2.80
C ALA A 100 15.01 -4.99 2.67
N ARG A 101 14.58 -6.11 2.08
CA ARG A 101 13.15 -6.42 1.92
C ARG A 101 12.46 -6.69 3.24
N ALA A 102 13.10 -7.45 4.13
CA ALA A 102 12.58 -7.68 5.48
C ALA A 102 12.41 -6.36 6.24
N ALA A 103 13.39 -5.46 6.17
CA ALA A 103 13.32 -4.15 6.82
C ALA A 103 12.15 -3.29 6.29
N VAL A 104 11.93 -3.26 4.98
CA VAL A 104 10.80 -2.52 4.39
C VAL A 104 9.47 -3.15 4.82
N ARG A 105 9.35 -4.48 4.75
CA ARG A 105 8.15 -5.19 5.20
C ARG A 105 7.84 -4.87 6.66
N ASP A 106 8.82 -4.99 7.54
CA ASP A 106 8.71 -4.67 8.96
C ASP A 106 8.27 -3.22 9.18
N TRP A 107 8.83 -2.28 8.43
CA TRP A 107 8.44 -0.88 8.52
C TRP A 107 6.97 -0.68 8.12
N ILE A 108 6.49 -1.31 7.04
CA ILE A 108 5.08 -1.26 6.62
C ILE A 108 4.18 -1.86 7.69
N GLU A 109 4.51 -3.06 8.19
CA GLU A 109 3.70 -3.76 9.20
C GLU A 109 3.65 -3.02 10.54
N LYS A 110 4.73 -2.31 10.94
CA LYS A 110 4.81 -1.59 12.21
C LYS A 110 4.28 -0.16 12.14
N ASN A 111 4.42 0.52 11.00
CA ASN A 111 4.11 1.96 10.91
C ASN A 111 2.91 2.27 10.03
N VAL A 112 2.68 1.50 8.96
CA VAL A 112 1.59 1.78 8.01
C VAL A 112 0.32 1.04 8.41
N VAL A 113 0.40 -0.29 8.57
CA VAL A 113 -0.77 -1.14 8.84
C VAL A 113 -1.57 -0.65 10.05
N PRO A 114 -0.96 -0.36 11.22
CA PRO A 114 -1.71 0.04 12.41
C PRO A 114 -2.40 1.40 12.23
N LYS A 115 -1.78 2.31 11.46
CA LYS A 115 -2.35 3.63 11.18
C LYS A 115 -3.62 3.51 10.36
N ILE A 116 -3.60 2.72 9.29
CA ILE A 116 -4.80 2.54 8.45
C ILE A 116 -5.88 1.78 9.24
N GLN A 117 -5.52 0.72 9.98
CA GLN A 117 -6.48 -0.04 10.80
C GLN A 117 -7.15 0.82 11.88
N SER A 118 -6.44 1.81 12.43
CA SER A 118 -7.02 2.71 13.44
C SER A 118 -8.12 3.63 12.90
N LYS A 119 -8.16 3.89 11.59
CA LYS A 119 -9.14 4.78 10.94
C LYS A 119 -10.15 4.04 10.08
N SER A 120 -9.80 2.84 9.60
CA SER A 120 -10.62 2.04 8.70
C SER A 120 -10.53 0.57 9.12
N PRO A 121 -11.59 0.01 9.75
CA PRO A 121 -11.63 -1.41 10.12
C PRO A 121 -11.40 -2.34 8.93
N MET A 122 -10.54 -3.33 9.13
CA MET A 122 -10.12 -4.27 8.10
C MET A 122 -10.42 -5.70 8.52
N LYS A 123 -11.05 -6.45 7.62
CA LYS A 123 -11.21 -7.89 7.72
C LYS A 123 -9.91 -8.63 7.49
N SER A 124 -9.10 -8.18 6.53
CA SER A 124 -7.80 -8.76 6.26
C SER A 124 -6.80 -7.73 5.72
N VAL A 125 -5.52 -7.95 6.01
CA VAL A 125 -4.40 -7.15 5.50
C VAL A 125 -3.21 -8.06 5.25
N LYS A 126 -2.49 -7.84 4.15
CA LYS A 126 -1.27 -8.58 3.80
C LYS A 126 -0.23 -7.62 3.24
N VAL A 127 1.01 -7.76 3.72
CA VAL A 127 2.18 -7.12 3.11
C VAL A 127 2.92 -8.18 2.30
N LEU A 128 3.11 -7.89 1.02
CA LEU A 128 3.55 -8.83 0.00
C LEU A 128 4.67 -8.22 -0.82
N GLN A 129 5.57 -9.04 -1.33
CA GLN A 129 6.49 -8.65 -2.39
C GLN A 129 5.79 -8.76 -3.75
N PRO A 130 6.29 -8.07 -4.79
CA PRO A 130 5.68 -8.09 -6.12
C PRO A 130 5.44 -9.49 -6.70
N GLN A 131 6.37 -10.42 -6.49
CA GLN A 131 6.23 -11.80 -6.97
C GLN A 131 5.12 -12.60 -6.26
N GLU A 132 4.70 -12.21 -5.06
CA GLU A 132 3.70 -12.92 -4.27
C GLU A 132 2.26 -12.57 -4.68
N VAL A 133 2.05 -11.46 -5.40
CA VAL A 133 0.71 -11.05 -5.87
C VAL A 133 0.32 -11.72 -7.18
N PHE A 134 1.28 -12.01 -8.05
CA PHE A 134 1.03 -12.54 -9.40
C PHE A 134 1.26 -14.05 -9.55
N MET A 135 1.87 -14.71 -8.55
CA MET A 135 2.08 -16.15 -8.59
C MET A 135 1.13 -16.87 -7.62
N PRO A 136 0.05 -17.52 -8.09
CA PRO A 136 -0.60 -18.54 -7.27
C PRO A 136 0.44 -19.61 -6.95
N LYS A 137 0.50 -20.05 -5.69
CA LYS A 137 1.29 -21.25 -5.35
C LYS A 137 0.84 -22.38 -6.28
N PRO A 138 1.76 -23.12 -6.92
CA PRO A 138 1.37 -24.34 -7.61
C PRO A 138 0.65 -25.23 -6.58
N LYS A 139 -0.53 -25.70 -6.96
CA LYS A 139 -1.28 -26.69 -6.17
C LYS A 139 -0.48 -27.97 -6.01
#